data_AF-A0A958RB60-F1
#
_entry.id   AF-A0A958RB60-F1
#
_cell.length_a   1.000
_cell.length_b   1.000
_cell.length_c   1.000
_cell.angle_alpha   90.00
_cell.angle_beta   90.00
_cell.angle_gamma   90.00
#
_symmetry.space_group_name_H-M   'P 1'
#
loop_
_entity.id
_entity.type
_entity.pdbx_description
1 polymer ?
#
loop_
_entity_poly.entity_id
_entity_poly.type
_entity_poly.pdbx_seq_one_letter_code
_entity_poly.pdbx_strand_id
1 'polypeptide(L)'
;NFSTNLTKVMLNFRFNHFNDENRPVLIHSWTLSYRLFHNNFWGLFDFGGYPPYDIDIYGRHNIKGSYEFIHSYKKIRYSIMVSADLLPDSHPSVEPLRLEGTAALYPFDTDMGFFASYTYGHDDYNYRFVDSFHRISFGVVWDWFTPFEIQRAKRKTN
;
A
#
# COMPACT_ATOMS: atom_id res chain seq x y z
N ASN A 1 18.03 -19.35 8.04
CA ASN A 1 16.79 -19.89 7.42
C ASN A 1 15.63 -19.04 7.87
N PHE A 2 15.24 -18.06 7.05
CA PHE A 2 14.18 -17.08 7.34
C PHE A 2 12.88 -17.52 6.68
N SER A 3 12.12 -18.39 7.33
CA SER A 3 10.76 -18.70 6.88
C SER A 3 9.81 -18.42 8.04
N THR A 4 9.49 -17.15 8.23
CA THR A 4 8.32 -16.72 9.00
C THR A 4 7.11 -16.93 8.13
N ASN A 5 6.17 -17.73 8.58
CA ASN A 5 4.89 -17.83 7.90
C ASN A 5 4.07 -16.56 8.24
N LEU A 6 3.29 -16.08 7.28
CA LEU A 6 2.39 -14.95 7.50
C LEU A 6 1.01 -15.24 6.93
N THR A 7 0.00 -14.72 7.61
CA THR A 7 -1.36 -14.62 7.09
C THR A 7 -1.67 -13.15 6.90
N LYS A 8 -2.14 -12.75 5.71
CA LYS A 8 -2.54 -11.37 5.42
C LYS A 8 -3.96 -11.35 4.88
N VAL A 9 -4.81 -10.56 5.52
CA VAL A 9 -6.14 -10.22 5.03
C VAL A 9 -6.12 -8.77 4.56
N MET A 10 -6.70 -8.51 3.40
CA MET A 10 -6.76 -7.17 2.82
C MET A 10 -8.15 -6.90 2.27
N LEU A 11 -8.68 -5.74 2.64
CA LEU A 11 -9.92 -5.19 2.11
C LEU A 11 -9.56 -3.93 1.32
N ASN A 12 -10.01 -3.86 0.08
CA ASN A 12 -9.89 -2.68 -0.75
C ASN A 12 -11.29 -2.21 -1.15
N PHE A 13 -11.56 -0.94 -0.94
CA PHE A 13 -12.77 -0.28 -1.40
C PHE A 13 -12.35 0.81 -2.39
N ARG A 14 -12.84 0.74 -3.61
CA ARG A 14 -12.50 1.70 -4.66
C ARG A 14 -13.76 2.28 -5.28
N PHE A 15 -13.80 3.61 -5.35
CA PHE A 15 -14.85 4.38 -6.01
C PHE A 15 -14.27 5.07 -7.24
N ASN A 16 -14.85 4.79 -8.40
CA ASN A 16 -14.44 5.36 -9.67
C ASN A 16 -15.55 6.25 -10.22
N HIS A 17 -15.24 7.51 -10.50
CA HIS A 17 -16.10 8.41 -11.25
C HIS A 17 -15.61 8.46 -12.70
N PHE A 18 -16.54 8.26 -13.63
CA PHE A 18 -16.25 8.15 -15.06
C PHE A 18 -16.82 9.34 -15.81
N ASN A 19 -16.12 9.78 -16.85
CA ASN A 19 -16.65 10.76 -17.80
C ASN A 19 -17.67 10.11 -18.78
N ASP A 20 -18.20 10.91 -19.71
CA ASP A 20 -19.16 10.47 -20.72
C ASP A 20 -18.61 9.38 -21.67
N GLU A 21 -17.29 9.29 -21.78
CA GLU A 21 -16.56 8.27 -22.56
C GLU A 21 -16.28 6.99 -21.75
N ASN A 22 -16.80 6.89 -20.52
CA ASN A 22 -16.52 5.79 -19.56
C ASN A 22 -15.04 5.66 -19.16
N ARG A 23 -14.27 6.75 -19.23
CA ARG A 23 -12.92 6.82 -18.71
C ARG A 23 -12.94 7.25 -17.25
N PRO A 24 -12.22 6.57 -16.36
CA PRO A 24 -12.14 6.95 -14.95
C PRO A 24 -11.34 8.24 -14.83
N VAL A 25 -12.01 9.32 -14.45
CA VAL A 25 -11.41 10.66 -14.28
C VAL A 25 -11.05 10.95 -12.84
N LEU A 26 -11.72 10.29 -11.90
CA LEU A 26 -11.51 10.48 -10.47
C LEU A 26 -11.65 9.13 -9.77
N ILE A 27 -10.67 8.77 -8.97
CA ILE A 27 -10.62 7.52 -8.23
C ILE A 27 -10.28 7.82 -6.78
N HIS A 28 -11.07 7.23 -5.88
CA HIS A 28 -10.76 7.14 -4.47
C HIS A 28 -10.60 5.66 -4.11
N SER A 29 -9.49 5.30 -3.47
CA SER A 29 -9.16 3.92 -3.13
C SER A 29 -8.71 3.85 -1.68
N TRP A 30 -9.43 3.09 -0.87
CA TRP A 30 -9.08 2.82 0.52
C TRP A 30 -8.67 1.37 0.65
N THR A 31 -7.54 1.13 1.30
CA THR A 31 -7.08 -0.22 1.59
C THR A 31 -6.83 -0.35 3.08
N LEU A 32 -7.40 -1.39 3.68
CA LEU A 32 -7.07 -1.82 5.02
C LEU A 32 -6.49 -3.23 4.93
N SER A 33 -5.35 -3.46 5.55
CA SER A 33 -4.76 -4.77 5.64
C SER A 33 -4.32 -5.07 7.06
N TYR A 34 -4.48 -6.34 7.41
CA TYR A 34 -4.01 -6.90 8.65
C TYR A 34 -3.14 -8.10 8.33
N ARG A 35 -1.94 -8.11 8.89
CA ARG A 35 -0.96 -9.17 8.76
C ARG A 35 -0.67 -9.75 10.14
N LEU A 36 -0.66 -11.08 10.20
CA LEU A 36 -0.30 -11.87 11.37
C LEU A 36 0.97 -12.68 11.05
N PHE A 37 2.01 -12.50 11.85
CA PHE A 37 3.22 -13.31 11.79
C PHE A 37 3.08 -14.54 12.71
N HIS A 38 3.42 -15.72 12.20
CA HIS A 38 3.35 -16.97 12.95
C HIS A 38 4.33 -18.03 12.43
N ASN A 39 4.57 -19.07 13.22
CA ASN A 39 5.45 -20.18 12.83
C ASN A 39 4.70 -21.29 12.09
N ASN A 40 3.38 -21.35 12.23
CA ASN A 40 2.60 -22.47 11.70
C ASN A 40 2.50 -22.41 10.16
N PHE A 41 2.91 -23.48 9.49
CA PHE A 41 2.62 -23.72 8.08
C PHE A 41 1.11 -23.98 7.92
N TRP A 42 0.45 -23.16 7.09
CA TRP A 42 -1.02 -23.15 6.90
C TRP A 42 -1.85 -23.00 8.18
N GLY A 43 -1.25 -22.51 9.27
CA GLY A 43 -1.91 -22.39 10.57
C GLY A 43 -2.03 -23.71 11.36
N LEU A 44 -1.60 -24.85 10.79
CA LEU A 44 -1.86 -26.19 11.35
C LEU A 44 -0.62 -26.96 11.79
N PHE A 45 0.53 -26.76 11.13
CA PHE A 45 1.74 -27.53 11.40
C PHE A 45 2.89 -26.61 11.83
N ASP A 46 3.60 -26.95 12.92
CA ASP A 46 4.76 -26.18 13.38
C ASP A 46 5.99 -26.49 12.51
N PHE A 47 5.97 -25.94 11.31
CA PHE A 47 7.01 -26.07 10.30
C PHE A 47 7.46 -24.67 9.85
N GLY A 48 7.88 -23.86 10.82
CA GLY A 48 8.39 -22.51 10.62
C GLY A 48 9.79 -22.36 11.21
N GLY A 49 10.66 -21.63 10.50
CA GLY A 49 12.08 -21.50 10.83
C GLY A 49 12.43 -20.24 11.63
N TYR A 50 11.46 -19.60 12.28
CA TYR A 50 11.68 -18.31 12.93
C TYR A 50 12.12 -18.45 14.39
N PRO A 51 13.18 -17.76 14.82
CA PRO A 51 13.50 -17.64 16.24
C PRO A 51 12.35 -16.91 16.96
N PRO A 52 11.84 -17.44 18.09
CA PRO A 52 10.79 -16.76 18.88
C PRO A 52 11.13 -15.31 19.23
N TYR A 53 12.43 -15.04 19.45
CA TYR A 53 12.99 -13.73 19.77
C TYR A 53 12.60 -12.61 18.79
N ASP A 54 12.51 -12.91 17.50
CA ASP A 54 12.27 -11.87 16.51
C ASP A 54 10.77 -11.47 16.48
N ILE A 55 9.84 -12.40 16.74
CA ILE A 55 8.41 -12.07 16.92
C ILE A 55 8.23 -11.17 18.15
N ASP A 56 8.99 -11.45 19.21
CA ASP A 56 8.93 -10.67 20.44
C ASP A 56 9.44 -9.23 20.24
N ILE A 57 10.25 -8.98 19.21
CA ILE A 57 10.73 -7.64 18.85
C ILE A 57 9.71 -6.91 17.96
N TYR A 58 9.32 -7.51 16.83
CA TYR A 58 8.51 -6.80 15.82
C TYR A 58 7.01 -6.81 16.11
N GLY A 59 6.58 -7.67 17.02
CA GLY A 59 5.17 -7.96 17.22
C GLY A 59 4.65 -8.94 16.17
N ARG A 60 3.57 -9.62 16.54
CA ARG A 60 2.82 -10.55 15.69
C ARG A 60 1.87 -9.81 14.76
N HIS A 61 1.42 -8.62 15.16
CA HIS A 61 0.34 -7.91 14.51
C HIS A 61 0.88 -6.72 13.71
N ASN A 62 0.40 -6.59 12.48
CA ASN A 62 0.72 -5.46 11.63
C ASN A 62 -0.55 -4.98 10.94
N ILE A 63 -0.93 -3.73 11.20
CA ILE A 63 -2.15 -3.11 10.68
C ILE A 63 -1.73 -1.98 9.77
N LYS A 64 -2.09 -2.07 8.49
CA LYS A 64 -1.77 -1.04 7.50
C LYS A 64 -3.03 -0.50 6.84
N GLY A 65 -3.21 0.81 6.92
CA GLY A 65 -4.23 1.55 6.21
C GLY A 65 -3.61 2.42 5.12
N SER A 66 -4.24 2.50 3.96
CA SER A 66 -3.86 3.46 2.93
C SER A 66 -5.07 4.07 2.24
N TYR A 67 -4.88 5.29 1.77
CA TYR A 67 -5.80 6.00 0.92
C TYR A 67 -5.04 6.53 -0.29
N GLU A 68 -5.60 6.30 -1.47
CA GLU A 68 -5.08 6.79 -2.74
C GLU A 68 -6.19 7.57 -3.45
N PHE A 69 -5.83 8.78 -3.86
CA PHE A 69 -6.61 9.65 -4.71
C PHE A 69 -5.93 9.73 -6.07
N ILE A 70 -6.68 9.53 -7.16
CA ILE A 70 -6.20 9.73 -8.52
C ILE A 70 -7.19 10.65 -9.22
N HIS A 71 -6.66 11.65 -9.93
CA HIS A 71 -7.49 12.52 -10.76
C HIS A 71 -6.80 12.79 -12.09
N SER A 72 -7.60 12.69 -13.15
CA SER A 72 -7.20 12.93 -14.53
C SER A 72 -7.95 14.15 -15.04
N TYR A 73 -7.22 15.21 -15.36
CA TYR A 73 -7.75 16.42 -15.95
C TYR A 73 -7.01 16.78 -17.23
N LYS A 74 -7.73 16.83 -18.35
CA LYS A 74 -7.17 16.99 -19.69
C LYS A 74 -6.08 15.92 -19.93
N LYS A 75 -4.87 16.32 -20.28
CA LYS A 75 -3.72 15.43 -20.54
C LYS A 75 -2.80 15.27 -19.32
N ILE A 76 -3.30 15.54 -18.12
CA ILE A 76 -2.51 15.44 -16.88
C ILE A 76 -3.27 14.53 -15.93
N ARG A 77 -2.59 13.50 -15.43
CA ARG A 77 -3.06 12.68 -14.32
C ARG A 77 -2.13 12.86 -13.14
N TYR A 78 -2.68 12.92 -11.94
CA TYR A 78 -1.89 12.93 -10.72
C TYR A 78 -2.50 12.00 -9.68
N SER A 79 -1.65 11.48 -8.80
CA SER A 79 -2.09 10.69 -7.66
C SER A 79 -1.46 11.17 -6.37
N ILE A 80 -2.22 11.04 -5.28
CA ILE A 80 -1.77 11.30 -3.92
C ILE A 80 -2.13 10.06 -3.11
N MET A 81 -1.13 9.42 -2.53
CA MET A 81 -1.28 8.29 -1.65
C MET A 81 -0.79 8.66 -0.26
N VAL A 82 -1.56 8.32 0.76
CA VAL A 82 -1.14 8.36 2.15
C VAL A 82 -1.33 6.97 2.75
N SER A 83 -0.37 6.53 3.54
CA SER A 83 -0.48 5.26 4.25
C SER A 83 0.08 5.35 5.66
N ALA A 84 -0.52 4.57 6.55
CA ALA A 84 -0.09 4.39 7.92
C ALA A 84 0.07 2.90 8.19
N ASP A 85 1.17 2.52 8.83
CA ASP A 85 1.50 1.17 9.24
C ASP A 85 1.74 1.16 10.76
N LEU A 86 1.10 0.21 11.45
CA LEU A 86 1.10 0.12 12.91
C LEU A 86 1.49 -1.28 13.37
N LEU A 87 2.46 -1.34 14.28
CA LEU A 87 2.94 -2.53 14.98
C LEU A 87 2.55 -2.44 16.47
N PRO A 88 1.29 -2.74 16.84
CA PRO A 88 0.75 -2.46 18.18
C PRO A 88 1.40 -3.28 19.29
N ASP A 89 1.97 -4.44 18.96
CA ASP A 89 2.60 -5.38 19.90
C ASP A 89 4.11 -5.49 19.70
N SER A 90 4.72 -4.48 19.08
CA SER A 90 6.17 -4.37 18.98
C SER A 90 6.81 -4.08 20.33
N HIS A 91 8.05 -4.51 20.51
CA HIS A 91 8.83 -4.22 21.71
C HIS A 91 9.00 -2.71 21.89
N PRO A 92 9.02 -2.16 23.13
CA PRO A 92 9.08 -0.71 23.36
C PRO A 92 10.29 0.03 22.77
N SER A 93 11.31 -0.71 22.34
CA SER A 93 12.46 -0.15 21.64
C SER A 93 12.23 0.05 20.14
N VAL A 94 11.09 -0.39 19.59
CA VAL A 94 10.73 -0.29 18.18
C VAL A 94 9.79 0.89 17.98
N GLU A 95 9.96 1.65 16.89
CA GLU A 95 9.00 2.68 16.49
C GLU A 95 7.74 2.00 15.91
N PRO A 96 6.59 2.00 16.61
CA PRO A 96 5.44 1.22 16.18
C PRO A 96 4.73 1.82 14.97
N LEU A 97 4.89 3.12 14.69
CA LEU A 97 4.16 3.82 13.65
C LEU A 97 5.06 4.16 12.46
N ARG A 98 4.54 3.94 11.26
CA ARG A 98 5.10 4.49 10.04
C ARG A 98 4.05 5.21 9.23
N LEU A 99 4.40 6.37 8.73
CA LEU A 99 3.60 7.18 7.83
C LEU A 99 4.34 7.35 6.51
N GLU A 100 3.61 7.25 5.40
CA GLU A 100 4.16 7.49 4.07
C GLU A 100 3.18 8.31 3.25
N GLY A 101 3.66 9.40 2.67
CA GLY A 101 2.94 10.23 1.71
C GLY A 101 3.66 10.21 0.38
N THR A 102 2.96 9.89 -0.69
CA THR A 102 3.49 9.83 -2.04
C THR A 102 2.61 10.64 -2.98
N ALA A 103 3.21 11.52 -3.77
CA ALA A 103 2.54 12.23 -4.84
C ALA A 103 3.19 11.87 -6.18
N ALA A 104 2.38 11.60 -7.20
CA ALA A 104 2.88 11.33 -8.55
C ALA A 104 2.13 12.17 -9.58
N LEU A 105 2.85 12.53 -10.65
CA LEU A 105 2.35 13.32 -11.77
C LEU A 105 2.71 12.64 -13.09
N TYR A 106 1.71 12.45 -13.94
CA TYR A 106 1.77 11.79 -15.24
C TYR A 106 1.38 12.80 -16.32
N PRO A 107 2.35 13.40 -17.02
CA PRO A 107 2.08 14.36 -18.08
C PRO A 107 1.72 13.67 -19.41
N PHE A 108 1.01 14.41 -20.26
CA PHE A 108 0.67 14.06 -21.64
C PHE A 108 -0.15 12.77 -21.82
N ASP A 109 -0.92 12.38 -20.81
CA ASP A 109 -1.71 11.13 -20.82
C ASP A 109 -0.83 9.90 -21.08
N THR A 110 0.41 9.94 -20.57
CA THR A 110 1.36 8.84 -20.67
C THR A 110 1.38 8.01 -19.40
N ASP A 111 1.80 6.76 -19.54
CA ASP A 111 1.96 5.84 -18.41
C ASP A 111 3.22 6.16 -17.58
N MET A 112 4.07 7.07 -18.05
CA MET A 112 5.27 7.50 -17.36
C MET A 112 5.01 8.78 -16.56
N GLY A 113 5.54 8.85 -15.36
CA GLY A 113 5.39 10.00 -14.49
C GLY A 113 6.59 10.21 -13.59
N PHE A 114 6.51 11.26 -12.78
CA PHE A 114 7.44 11.54 -11.71
C PHE A 114 6.74 11.39 -10.38
N PHE A 115 7.45 10.92 -9.37
CA PHE A 115 6.92 10.86 -8.01
C PHE A 115 7.87 11.52 -7.02
N ALA A 116 7.28 12.00 -5.93
CA ALA A 116 7.93 12.41 -4.72
C ALA A 116 7.27 11.66 -3.56
N SER A 117 8.06 11.08 -2.66
CA SER A 117 7.55 10.44 -1.46
C SER A 117 8.29 10.92 -0.22
N TYR A 118 7.56 10.94 0.89
CA TYR A 118 8.06 11.21 2.21
C TYR A 118 7.63 10.10 3.15
N THR A 119 8.59 9.55 3.89
CA THR A 119 8.37 8.51 4.89
C THR A 119 8.86 9.00 6.25
N TYR A 120 8.07 8.74 7.27
CA TYR A 120 8.40 8.97 8.67
C TYR A 120 8.08 7.70 9.48
N GLY A 121 8.98 7.29 10.39
CA GLY A 121 8.76 6.17 11.29
C GLY A 121 9.77 5.04 11.14
N HIS A 122 9.37 3.80 11.43
CA HIS A 122 10.25 2.62 11.36
C HIS A 122 10.64 2.21 9.94
N ASP A 123 11.81 1.56 9.80
CA ASP A 123 12.31 1.07 8.51
C ASP A 123 11.65 -0.27 8.18
N ASP A 124 11.36 -0.57 6.92
CA ASP A 124 10.84 -1.89 6.50
C ASP A 124 11.90 -2.78 5.84
N TYR A 125 13.09 -2.25 5.59
CA TYR A 125 14.08 -2.89 4.73
C TYR A 125 15.22 -3.55 5.50
N ASN A 126 15.57 -3.04 6.67
CA ASN A 126 16.61 -3.59 7.54
C ASN A 126 16.04 -3.75 8.94
N TYR A 127 16.43 -4.84 9.62
CA TYR A 127 16.09 -5.17 11.01
C TYR A 127 16.45 -4.12 12.08
N ARG A 128 16.77 -2.88 11.67
CA ARG A 128 16.95 -1.68 12.49
C ARG A 128 15.63 -0.90 12.65
N PHE A 129 14.56 -1.61 12.99
CA PHE A 129 13.24 -1.03 13.32
C PHE A 129 13.25 -0.18 14.62
N VAL A 130 14.41 -0.08 15.27
CA VAL A 130 14.63 0.59 16.54
C VAL A 130 14.63 2.12 16.40
N ASP A 131 15.05 2.62 15.24
CA ASP A 131 15.19 4.06 15.02
C ASP A 131 14.09 4.57 14.08
N SER A 132 13.50 5.71 14.44
CA SER A 132 12.64 6.47 13.54
C SER A 132 13.50 7.30 12.59
N PHE A 133 13.08 7.40 11.33
CA PHE A 133 13.79 8.22 10.34
C PHE A 133 12.82 9.08 9.53
N HIS A 134 13.42 10.03 8.83
CA HIS A 134 12.78 10.84 7.80
C HIS A 134 13.46 10.54 6.48
N ARG A 135 12.69 10.11 5.48
CA ARG A 135 13.21 9.84 4.13
C ARG A 135 12.38 10.57 3.10
N ILE A 136 13.07 11.26 2.20
CA ILE A 136 12.46 11.82 0.99
C ILE A 136 13.01 11.03 -0.19
N SER A 137 12.13 10.60 -1.09
CA SER A 137 12.50 9.91 -2.32
C SER A 137 11.89 10.60 -3.52
N PHE A 138 12.60 10.60 -4.63
CA PHE A 138 12.10 11.09 -5.91
C PHE A 138 12.48 10.10 -7.00
N GLY A 139 11.65 10.00 -8.03
CA GLY A 139 11.98 9.11 -9.14
C GLY A 139 10.98 9.18 -10.28
N VAL A 140 11.16 8.24 -11.20
CA VAL A 140 10.26 8.00 -12.32
C VAL A 140 9.37 6.82 -11.97
N VAL A 141 8.09 6.93 -12.29
CA VAL A 141 7.10 5.85 -12.14
C VAL A 141 6.57 5.46 -13.51
N TRP A 142 6.32 4.17 -13.71
CA TRP A 142 5.63 3.65 -14.88
C TRP A 142 4.43 2.82 -14.43
N ASP A 143 3.24 3.19 -14.91
CA ASP A 143 1.97 2.55 -14.58
C ASP A 143 1.52 1.61 -15.71
N TRP A 144 1.77 0.31 -15.54
CA TRP A 144 1.39 -0.71 -16.53
C TRP A 144 -0.11 -1.03 -16.53
N PHE A 145 -0.83 -0.67 -15.47
CA PHE A 145 -2.25 -1.02 -15.28
C PHE A 145 -3.08 0.24 -15.15
N THR A 146 -3.06 1.05 -16.20
CA THR A 146 -3.93 2.22 -16.27
C THR A 146 -5.40 1.82 -16.09
N PRO A 147 -6.17 2.61 -15.35
CA PRO A 147 -7.53 2.24 -14.98
C PRO A 147 -8.37 2.03 -16.24
N PHE A 148 -8.83 0.80 -16.42
CA PHE A 148 -9.43 0.29 -17.65
C PHE A 148 -10.81 0.91 -17.93
N GLU A 149 -11.09 1.18 -19.21
CA GLU A 149 -12.41 1.60 -19.67
C GLU A 149 -13.42 0.47 -19.43
N ILE A 150 -14.46 0.74 -18.65
CA ILE A 150 -15.55 -0.23 -18.44
C ILE A 150 -16.60 0.00 -19.52
N GLN A 151 -16.78 -0.97 -20.42
CA GLN A 151 -17.92 -0.97 -21.33
C GLN A 151 -19.21 -1.15 -20.52
N ARG A 152 -20.00 -0.08 -20.35
CA ARG A 152 -21.33 -0.19 -19.74
C ARG A 152 -22.23 -1.03 -20.64
N ALA A 153 -22.98 -1.96 -20.04
CA ALA A 153 -23.97 -2.75 -20.77
C ALA A 153 -24.95 -1.81 -21.50
N LYS A 154 -25.03 -1.92 -22.84
CA LYS A 154 -26.00 -1.15 -23.63
C LYS A 154 -27.39 -1.49 -23.13
N ARG A 155 -28.06 -0.51 -22.50
CA ARG A 155 -29.48 -0.62 -22.17
C ARG A 155 -30.23 -0.70 -23.49
N LYS A 156 -30.79 -1.87 -23.83
CA LYS A 156 -31.74 -1.98 -24.94
C LYS A 156 -32.94 -1.10 -24.59
N THR A 157 -33.02 0.07 -25.20
CA THR A 157 -34.25 0.85 -25.28
C THR A 157 -35.14 0.14 -26.29
N ASN A 158 -36.23 -0.47 -25.81
CA ASN A 158 -37.37 -0.85 -26.63
C ASN A 158 -38.17 0.39 -27.01
#